data_AF-A0A4R4MFR4-F1
#
_entry.id   AF-A0A4R4MFR4-F1
#
_cell.length_a   1.000
_cell.length_b   1.000
_cell.length_c   1.000
_cell.angle_alpha   90.00
_cell.angle_beta   90.00
_cell.angle_gamma   90.00
#
_symmetry.space_group_name_H-M   'P 1'
#
loop_
_entity.id
_entity.type
_entity.pdbx_description
1 polymer ?
#
loop_
_entity_poly.entity_id
_entity_poly.type
_entity_poly.pdbx_seq_one_letter_code
_entity_poly.pdbx_strand_id
1 'polypeptide(L)'
;MPAFHASRVPVRLLSAVLLAVAGLPAVTAAPAHAAAPPGAVVVAPDDGAWEFRDADGREVTLRGFNVSGSTKLYENDLLPFRTTADAARSAQAMRDLTGANAVRFLISWEGVQPAPDRIDYAYLDKVAAQIREFTDRGIRVLLDYHQDLYSSHLFHEGSWYTGDGAPEWVIEAGNYPRESCGICLLWGQNMMNNGAVRQAAYDFWRNRVLATEAGPVGVQDAFLAQAKATMIHLERELPRQAFDAVIGFDPFNEPFDGGLDGGSGADWEKNHLMPFYHRFRAAMDEAGWAAKPAFVEPLVFWNTGFFEQGGMSTVGRLGTRMVFNTHYYDGARMTLDPSPASDGTYAAPMNEIRRRATELGTAPIVSEFGNKLDDGRTPWMVRGMYQAMDYGVPGRGWWNGPSGGGSVLSAIQWHWDVYSGRHHELMNGNPRKVQTEGDAWNGEDHSVVTADDAGAVALRLDQRVLDRLYPAAVNGDTLAFAFEDLARSGYGGTGRQQPWLTVPSSMPAVAALVEGRQYGVLVWRGSATGAPTDLHLPRSFAPAGTTVVSDLGALTGLPASGAVRATLEPGSSSAHRLQLAPAGDSPAAVHFALVANTAAGAPVTPAQLAAARAELSAWTSRHFSAG
;
A
#
# COMPACT_ATOMS: atom_id res chain seq x y z
N MET A 1 26.94 69.80 -34.19
CA MET A 1 28.42 69.90 -34.16
C MET A 1 28.82 70.53 -32.83
N PRO A 2 29.98 70.21 -32.22
CA PRO A 2 31.18 69.52 -32.76
C PRO A 2 31.53 68.23 -31.95
N ALA A 3 32.55 67.41 -32.23
CA ALA A 3 33.33 67.04 -33.42
C ALA A 3 34.24 65.83 -33.06
N PHE A 4 34.31 64.83 -33.96
CA PHE A 4 35.44 63.99 -34.40
C PHE A 4 36.58 63.51 -33.47
N HIS A 5 36.85 62.19 -33.47
CA HIS A 5 38.00 61.58 -34.20
C HIS A 5 37.93 60.04 -34.22
N ALA A 6 38.42 59.45 -35.32
CA ALA A 6 38.43 58.02 -35.62
C ALA A 6 39.79 57.38 -35.32
N SER A 7 39.82 56.07 -35.01
CA SER A 7 40.99 55.20 -35.29
C SER A 7 40.62 53.72 -35.35
N ARG A 8 41.42 52.98 -36.11
CA ARG A 8 41.18 51.65 -36.72
C ARG A 8 41.61 50.46 -35.81
N VAL A 9 40.81 49.39 -35.81
CA VAL A 9 41.06 47.91 -35.90
C VAL A 9 42.48 47.39 -35.53
N PRO A 10 42.64 46.34 -34.68
CA PRO A 10 42.51 44.93 -35.14
C PRO A 10 41.86 43.90 -34.21
N VAL A 11 41.21 42.95 -34.88
CA VAL A 11 40.74 41.63 -34.46
C VAL A 11 41.86 40.84 -33.76
N ARG A 12 41.58 40.29 -32.58
CA ARG A 12 42.39 39.23 -31.97
C ARG A 12 41.53 37.98 -31.77
N LEU A 13 42.01 36.89 -32.37
CA LEU A 13 41.52 35.53 -32.21
C LEU A 13 41.49 35.14 -30.74
N LEU A 14 40.33 34.65 -30.27
CA LEU A 14 40.24 33.86 -29.05
C LEU A 14 40.18 32.38 -29.45
N SER A 15 41.23 31.66 -29.07
CA SER A 15 41.39 30.22 -29.22
C SER A 15 40.28 29.47 -28.50
N ALA A 16 39.59 28.58 -29.22
CA ALA A 16 38.60 27.66 -28.69
C ALA A 16 39.26 26.61 -27.78
N VAL A 17 38.85 26.58 -26.53
CA VAL A 17 39.06 25.42 -25.64
C VAL A 17 37.88 24.48 -25.86
N LEU A 18 38.11 23.38 -26.59
CA LEU A 18 37.17 22.25 -26.63
C LEU A 18 37.19 21.57 -25.25
N LEU A 19 36.18 21.82 -24.42
CA LEU A 19 35.80 20.89 -23.37
C LEU A 19 35.09 19.70 -24.04
N ALA A 20 35.75 18.56 -24.09
CA ALA A 20 35.11 17.29 -24.39
C ALA A 20 34.17 16.94 -23.22
N VAL A 21 32.88 17.28 -23.38
CA VAL A 21 31.83 16.74 -22.52
C VAL A 21 31.71 15.26 -22.88
N ALA A 22 32.24 14.40 -22.02
CA ALA A 22 31.94 12.98 -22.06
C ALA A 22 30.44 12.83 -21.77
N GLY A 23 29.64 12.68 -22.83
CA GLY A 23 28.24 12.35 -22.73
C GLY A 23 28.10 11.00 -22.04
N LEU A 24 27.61 11.01 -20.80
CA LEU A 24 27.00 9.82 -20.22
C LEU A 24 25.81 9.46 -21.11
N PRO A 25 25.70 8.24 -21.64
CA PRO A 25 24.51 7.86 -22.36
C PRO A 25 23.36 7.92 -21.36
N ALA A 26 22.35 8.73 -21.65
CA ALA A 26 21.04 8.56 -21.05
C ALA A 26 20.59 7.15 -21.46
N VAL A 27 20.76 6.18 -20.55
CA VAL A 27 20.16 4.87 -20.70
C VAL A 27 18.67 5.11 -20.49
N THR A 28 17.96 5.38 -21.58
CA THR A 28 16.52 5.14 -21.63
C THR A 28 16.36 3.63 -21.45
N ALA A 29 16.23 3.18 -20.21
CA ALA A 29 15.90 1.80 -19.93
C ALA A 29 14.57 1.53 -20.65
N ALA A 30 14.60 0.65 -21.66
CA ALA A 30 13.38 0.16 -22.24
C ALA A 30 12.54 -0.44 -21.11
N PRO A 31 11.20 -0.21 -21.08
CA PRO A 31 10.36 -0.87 -20.09
C PRO A 31 10.62 -2.36 -20.10
N ALA A 32 10.66 -2.99 -18.92
CA ALA A 32 10.78 -4.43 -18.82
C ALA A 32 9.68 -5.08 -19.68
N HIS A 33 9.97 -6.23 -20.28
CA HIS A 33 8.94 -7.00 -20.98
C HIS A 33 7.79 -7.30 -20.01
N ALA A 34 6.55 -7.15 -20.46
CA ALA A 34 5.37 -7.51 -19.69
C ALA A 34 5.54 -8.91 -19.10
N ALA A 35 5.39 -9.03 -17.79
CA ALA A 35 5.34 -10.32 -17.12
C ALA A 35 3.94 -10.90 -17.25
N ALA A 36 3.84 -12.22 -17.09
CA ALA A 36 2.53 -12.82 -16.82
C ALA A 36 1.98 -12.20 -15.53
N PRO A 37 0.75 -11.64 -15.54
CA PRO A 37 0.12 -11.12 -14.35
C PRO A 37 0.09 -12.16 -13.23
N PRO A 38 0.15 -11.71 -11.96
CA PRO A 38 0.06 -12.62 -10.83
C PRO A 38 -1.32 -13.28 -10.80
N GLY A 39 -1.36 -14.55 -10.41
CA GLY A 39 -2.62 -15.28 -10.26
C GLY A 39 -3.51 -14.73 -9.14
N ALA A 40 -4.77 -15.17 -9.16
CA ALA A 40 -5.75 -14.87 -8.13
C ALA A 40 -5.29 -15.29 -6.73
N VAL A 41 -5.79 -14.58 -5.73
CA VAL A 41 -5.61 -14.90 -4.31
C VAL A 41 -6.97 -15.10 -3.66
N VAL A 42 -7.04 -16.02 -2.70
CA VAL A 42 -8.24 -16.34 -1.94
C VAL A 42 -7.98 -16.23 -0.45
N VAL A 43 -9.02 -15.96 0.33
CA VAL A 43 -8.93 -16.00 1.80
C VAL A 43 -9.01 -17.46 2.25
N ALA A 44 -8.04 -17.89 3.06
CA ALA A 44 -7.98 -19.24 3.61
C ALA A 44 -7.73 -19.20 5.13
N PRO A 45 -8.24 -20.19 5.89
CA PRO A 45 -7.88 -20.35 7.29
C PRO A 45 -6.45 -20.87 7.44
N ASP A 46 -5.74 -20.37 8.45
CA ASP A 46 -4.46 -20.84 8.98
C ASP A 46 -4.64 -21.19 10.46
N ASP A 47 -3.78 -21.99 11.09
CA ASP A 47 -3.92 -22.46 12.48
C ASP A 47 -4.16 -21.33 13.52
N GLY A 48 -5.44 -21.00 13.76
CA GLY A 48 -5.85 -19.88 14.62
C GLY A 48 -5.83 -18.49 13.96
N ALA A 49 -5.54 -18.41 12.65
CA ALA A 49 -5.47 -17.17 11.87
C ALA A 49 -6.14 -17.33 10.48
N TRP A 50 -5.98 -16.32 9.63
CA TRP A 50 -6.50 -16.27 8.27
C TRP A 50 -5.57 -15.47 7.38
N GLU A 51 -5.38 -15.92 6.15
CA GLU A 51 -4.41 -15.34 5.23
C GLU A 51 -4.92 -15.32 3.78
N PHE A 52 -4.12 -14.70 2.90
CA PHE A 52 -4.29 -14.82 1.46
C PHE A 52 -3.48 -15.99 0.94
N ARG A 53 -4.08 -16.84 0.10
CA ARG A 53 -3.36 -17.90 -0.61
C ARG A 53 -3.49 -17.77 -2.11
N ASP A 54 -2.40 -18.03 -2.83
CA ASP A 54 -2.42 -18.12 -4.29
C ASP A 54 -2.91 -19.50 -4.80
N ALA A 55 -2.95 -19.68 -6.11
CA ALA A 55 -3.39 -20.91 -6.75
C ALA A 55 -2.51 -22.13 -6.46
N ASP A 56 -1.25 -21.92 -6.05
CA ASP A 56 -0.32 -22.97 -5.62
C ASP A 56 -0.46 -23.27 -4.12
N GLY A 57 -1.39 -22.59 -3.43
CA GLY A 57 -1.62 -22.73 -2.00
C GLY A 57 -0.60 -22.00 -1.12
N ARG A 58 0.24 -21.12 -1.69
CA ARG A 58 1.24 -20.37 -0.93
C ARG A 58 0.59 -19.21 -0.18
N GLU A 59 0.98 -18.97 1.07
CA GLU A 59 0.59 -17.78 1.83
C GLU A 59 1.19 -16.53 1.15
N VAL A 60 0.37 -15.53 0.84
CA VAL A 60 0.77 -14.31 0.12
C VAL A 60 0.72 -13.10 1.04
N THR A 61 1.85 -12.39 1.16
CA THR A 61 1.87 -11.05 1.76
C THR A 61 1.80 -9.99 0.66
N LEU A 62 0.82 -9.10 0.76
CA LEU A 62 0.66 -7.97 -0.14
C LEU A 62 1.42 -6.75 0.40
N ARG A 63 2.23 -6.11 -0.44
CA ARG A 63 3.00 -4.90 -0.15
C ARG A 63 2.89 -3.92 -1.30
N GLY A 64 2.58 -2.66 -1.01
CA GLY A 64 2.69 -1.58 -1.98
C GLY A 64 2.06 -0.28 -1.55
N PHE A 65 1.40 0.42 -2.48
CA PHE A 65 0.95 1.80 -2.29
C PHE A 65 -0.45 2.05 -2.84
N ASN A 66 -1.12 3.05 -2.28
CA ASN A 66 -2.33 3.62 -2.87
C ASN A 66 -1.95 4.38 -4.15
N VAL A 67 -2.74 4.21 -5.21
CA VAL A 67 -2.58 4.90 -6.50
C VAL A 67 -3.95 5.37 -7.00
N SER A 68 -4.19 6.66 -7.07
CA SER A 68 -3.52 7.70 -6.33
C SER A 68 -4.59 8.71 -5.90
N GLY A 69 -4.37 9.49 -4.85
CA GLY A 69 -5.16 10.67 -4.47
C GLY A 69 -5.37 11.67 -5.62
N SER A 70 -4.63 11.56 -6.73
CA SER A 70 -4.97 12.28 -7.97
C SER A 70 -6.37 11.95 -8.52
N THR A 71 -6.94 10.80 -8.16
CA THR A 71 -8.33 10.40 -8.48
C THR A 71 -9.35 11.39 -7.92
N LYS A 72 -8.99 12.13 -6.86
CA LYS A 72 -9.84 13.14 -6.23
C LYS A 72 -9.87 14.46 -7.00
N LEU A 73 -9.00 14.62 -8.00
CA LEU A 73 -8.73 15.90 -8.67
C LEU A 73 -9.35 15.95 -10.07
N TYR A 74 -10.00 17.06 -10.40
CA TYR A 74 -10.61 17.28 -11.71
C TYR A 74 -9.56 17.45 -12.83
N GLU A 75 -8.36 17.97 -12.52
CA GLU A 75 -7.27 18.08 -13.50
C GLU A 75 -6.82 16.73 -14.09
N ASN A 76 -7.17 15.63 -13.43
CA ASN A 76 -6.82 14.27 -13.83
C ASN A 76 -8.03 13.46 -14.33
N ASP A 77 -9.15 14.11 -14.68
CA ASP A 77 -10.41 13.46 -15.07
C ASP A 77 -10.90 12.43 -14.03
N LEU A 78 -10.63 12.65 -12.73
CA LEU A 78 -10.95 11.72 -11.64
C LEU A 78 -10.30 10.34 -11.79
N LEU A 79 -9.11 10.27 -12.39
CA LEU A 79 -8.30 9.06 -12.54
C LEU A 79 -7.02 9.10 -11.68
N PRO A 80 -6.47 7.95 -11.27
CA PRO A 80 -5.18 7.88 -10.59
C PRO A 80 -4.01 8.52 -11.34
N PHE A 81 -4.07 8.50 -12.68
CA PHE A 81 -3.04 9.03 -13.57
C PHE A 81 -3.68 9.83 -14.72
N ARG A 82 -3.02 10.92 -15.14
CA ARG A 82 -3.43 11.75 -16.30
C ARG A 82 -3.44 10.95 -17.60
N THR A 83 -2.53 9.99 -17.73
CA THR A 83 -2.40 9.16 -18.94
C THR A 83 -2.03 7.71 -18.60
N THR A 84 -2.36 6.77 -19.48
CA THR A 84 -1.87 5.38 -19.38
C THR A 84 -0.34 5.30 -19.40
N ALA A 85 0.32 6.22 -20.12
CA ALA A 85 1.79 6.27 -20.13
C ALA A 85 2.39 6.68 -18.78
N ASP A 86 1.71 7.57 -18.04
CA ASP A 86 2.09 7.89 -16.65
C ASP A 86 1.87 6.68 -15.74
N ALA A 87 0.74 5.98 -15.87
CA ALA A 87 0.49 4.75 -15.13
C ALA A 87 1.57 3.70 -15.39
N ALA A 88 1.98 3.51 -16.66
CA ALA A 88 3.06 2.61 -17.06
C ALA A 88 4.41 2.97 -16.42
N ARG A 89 4.80 4.25 -16.46
CA ARG A 89 6.04 4.74 -15.83
C ARG A 89 5.99 4.58 -14.31
N SER A 90 4.86 4.93 -13.71
CA SER A 90 4.62 4.84 -12.28
C SER A 90 4.69 3.40 -11.79
N ALA A 91 4.01 2.47 -12.46
CA ALA A 91 4.03 1.04 -12.13
C ALA A 91 5.44 0.45 -12.28
N GLN A 92 6.19 0.84 -13.32
CA GLN A 92 7.58 0.40 -13.49
C GLN A 92 8.47 0.90 -12.35
N ALA A 93 8.40 2.20 -12.05
CA ALA A 93 9.18 2.80 -10.98
C ALA A 93 8.83 2.18 -9.62
N MET A 94 7.56 1.96 -9.34
CA MET A 94 7.10 1.30 -8.11
C MET A 94 7.70 -0.09 -7.98
N ARG A 95 7.60 -0.92 -9.02
CA ARG A 95 8.15 -2.26 -9.03
C ARG A 95 9.67 -2.26 -8.81
N ASP A 96 10.39 -1.38 -9.51
CA ASP A 96 11.85 -1.34 -9.53
C ASP A 96 12.48 -0.70 -8.28
N LEU A 97 11.79 0.28 -7.68
CA LEU A 97 12.29 1.01 -6.51
C LEU A 97 11.92 0.37 -5.17
N THR A 98 10.85 -0.42 -5.12
CA THR A 98 10.26 -0.91 -3.86
C THR A 98 9.97 -2.41 -3.82
N GLY A 99 9.91 -3.07 -4.98
CA GLY A 99 9.47 -4.46 -5.07
C GLY A 99 8.00 -4.69 -4.70
N ALA A 100 7.17 -3.64 -4.70
CA ALA A 100 5.74 -3.76 -4.45
C ALA A 100 5.10 -4.83 -5.35
N ASN A 101 4.16 -5.57 -4.79
CA ASN A 101 3.40 -6.63 -5.47
C ASN A 101 1.89 -6.39 -5.46
N ALA A 102 1.43 -5.28 -4.88
CA ALA A 102 0.03 -4.87 -4.84
C ALA A 102 -0.13 -3.34 -4.89
N VAL A 103 -1.27 -2.87 -5.38
CA VAL A 103 -1.72 -1.48 -5.25
C VAL A 103 -3.18 -1.43 -4.83
N ARG A 104 -3.55 -0.39 -4.07
CA ARG A 104 -4.95 0.03 -3.90
C ARG A 104 -5.22 1.10 -4.94
N PHE A 105 -5.99 0.74 -5.97
CA PHE A 105 -6.29 1.55 -7.13
C PHE A 105 -7.65 2.23 -6.92
N LEU A 106 -7.61 3.55 -6.79
CA LEU A 106 -8.79 4.36 -6.49
C LEU A 106 -9.68 4.49 -7.74
N ILE A 107 -10.99 4.43 -7.52
CA ILE A 107 -12.03 4.76 -8.50
C ILE A 107 -13.07 5.67 -7.84
N SER A 108 -13.52 6.69 -8.55
CA SER A 108 -14.52 7.65 -8.05
C SER A 108 -15.92 7.29 -8.57
N TRP A 109 -16.94 7.31 -7.70
CA TRP A 109 -18.34 7.15 -8.13
C TRP A 109 -18.72 8.25 -9.14
N GLU A 110 -18.29 9.48 -8.91
CA GLU A 110 -18.51 10.60 -9.82
C GLU A 110 -17.96 10.34 -11.22
N GLY A 111 -16.75 9.78 -11.31
CA GLY A 111 -16.15 9.42 -12.60
C GLY A 111 -16.94 8.33 -13.34
N VAL A 112 -17.48 7.35 -12.62
CA VAL A 112 -18.24 6.24 -13.22
C VAL A 112 -19.65 6.65 -13.64
N GLN A 113 -20.35 7.44 -12.83
CA GLN A 113 -21.77 7.77 -13.03
C GLN A 113 -22.00 9.29 -12.92
N PRO A 114 -21.57 10.08 -13.92
CA PRO A 114 -21.68 11.53 -13.88
C PRO A 114 -23.13 12.05 -13.99
N ALA A 115 -24.08 11.20 -14.39
CA ALA A 115 -25.50 11.52 -14.51
C ALA A 115 -26.36 10.34 -14.04
N PRO A 116 -27.60 10.56 -13.54
CA PRO A 116 -28.40 9.50 -12.90
C PRO A 116 -28.75 8.35 -13.85
N ASP A 117 -28.83 8.59 -15.15
CA ASP A 117 -29.22 7.62 -16.19
C ASP A 117 -28.05 7.07 -17.03
N ARG A 118 -26.80 7.48 -16.76
CA ARG A 118 -25.64 7.14 -17.61
C ARG A 118 -24.42 6.69 -16.83
N ILE A 119 -23.86 5.55 -17.26
CA ILE A 119 -22.51 5.09 -16.90
C ILE A 119 -21.51 5.63 -17.94
N ASP A 120 -20.39 6.18 -17.48
CA ASP A 120 -19.30 6.63 -18.33
C ASP A 120 -18.33 5.48 -18.65
N TYR A 121 -18.63 4.74 -19.71
CA TYR A 121 -17.77 3.63 -20.15
C TYR A 121 -16.41 4.11 -20.71
N ALA A 122 -16.29 5.35 -21.16
CA ALA A 122 -15.01 5.88 -21.63
C ALA A 122 -14.06 6.14 -20.44
N TYR A 123 -14.60 6.60 -19.29
CA TYR A 123 -13.86 6.60 -18.04
C TYR A 123 -13.41 5.20 -17.64
N LEU A 124 -14.31 4.21 -17.68
CA LEU A 124 -13.99 2.81 -17.33
C LEU A 124 -12.97 2.16 -18.27
N ASP A 125 -12.94 2.52 -19.55
CA ASP A 125 -11.90 2.09 -20.50
C ASP A 125 -10.52 2.62 -20.09
N LYS A 126 -10.44 3.89 -19.67
CA LYS A 126 -9.19 4.47 -19.13
C LYS A 126 -8.78 3.78 -17.83
N VAL A 127 -9.72 3.48 -16.94
CA VAL A 127 -9.47 2.70 -15.71
C VAL A 127 -8.89 1.32 -16.05
N ALA A 128 -9.53 0.56 -16.94
CA ALA A 128 -9.05 -0.75 -17.37
C ALA A 128 -7.65 -0.68 -17.98
N ALA A 129 -7.36 0.34 -18.81
CA ALA A 129 -6.05 0.54 -19.39
C ALA A 129 -4.97 0.82 -18.33
N GLN A 130 -5.27 1.64 -17.32
CA GLN A 130 -4.31 1.93 -16.24
C GLN A 130 -4.09 0.72 -15.33
N ILE A 131 -5.14 -0.04 -14.98
CA ILE A 131 -5.04 -1.30 -14.21
C ILE A 131 -4.08 -2.27 -14.90
N ARG A 132 -4.17 -2.41 -16.23
CA ARG A 132 -3.30 -3.30 -17.01
C ARG A 132 -1.82 -2.98 -16.86
N GLU A 133 -1.46 -1.71 -16.76
CA GLU A 133 -0.07 -1.31 -16.58
C GLU A 133 0.54 -1.82 -15.27
N PHE A 134 -0.27 -1.98 -14.22
CA PHE A 134 0.16 -2.60 -12.97
C PHE A 134 0.21 -4.12 -13.08
N THR A 135 -0.86 -4.74 -13.61
CA THR A 135 -0.93 -6.20 -13.70
C THR A 135 0.15 -6.78 -14.61
N ASP A 136 0.47 -6.11 -15.73
CA ASP A 136 1.53 -6.51 -16.67
C ASP A 136 2.93 -6.41 -16.04
N ARG A 137 3.05 -5.76 -14.88
CA ARG A 137 4.29 -5.62 -14.10
C ARG A 137 4.33 -6.46 -12.83
N GLY A 138 3.45 -7.47 -12.73
CA GLY A 138 3.44 -8.38 -11.59
C GLY A 138 2.73 -7.82 -10.36
N ILE A 139 2.01 -6.71 -10.48
CA ILE A 139 1.36 -6.01 -9.37
C ILE A 139 -0.13 -6.35 -9.34
N ARG A 140 -0.60 -6.86 -8.20
CA ARG A 140 -2.01 -7.11 -7.92
C ARG A 140 -2.78 -5.82 -7.66
N VAL A 141 -4.07 -5.80 -7.98
CA VAL A 141 -4.89 -4.59 -7.85
C VAL A 141 -6.05 -4.83 -6.89
N LEU A 142 -6.10 -4.07 -5.80
CA LEU A 142 -7.30 -3.86 -4.97
C LEU A 142 -8.02 -2.64 -5.52
N LEU A 143 -9.24 -2.77 -6.00
CA LEU A 143 -10.05 -1.62 -6.40
C LEU A 143 -10.69 -0.98 -5.17
N ASP A 144 -10.77 0.35 -5.15
CA ASP A 144 -11.32 1.10 -4.03
C ASP A 144 -12.28 2.18 -4.52
N TYR A 145 -13.55 2.06 -4.14
CA TYR A 145 -14.51 3.15 -4.28
C TYR A 145 -14.20 4.23 -3.24
N HIS A 146 -13.35 5.15 -3.68
CA HIS A 146 -12.83 6.19 -2.82
C HIS A 146 -13.85 7.32 -2.64
N GLN A 147 -13.85 7.86 -1.43
CA GLN A 147 -14.55 9.09 -1.08
C GLN A 147 -13.89 9.69 0.14
N ASP A 148 -13.84 11.01 0.18
CA ASP A 148 -13.66 11.77 1.39
C ASP A 148 -14.80 12.78 1.56
N LEU A 149 -15.37 12.85 2.77
CA LEU A 149 -16.46 13.78 3.09
C LEU A 149 -17.64 13.68 2.10
N TYR A 150 -17.85 12.50 1.53
CA TYR A 150 -18.91 12.09 0.62
C TYR A 150 -18.90 12.71 -0.79
N SER A 151 -18.57 13.99 -0.97
CA SER A 151 -18.55 14.65 -2.28
C SER A 151 -17.90 16.04 -2.26
N SER A 152 -17.24 16.39 -3.37
CA SER A 152 -16.76 17.75 -3.70
C SER A 152 -17.90 18.76 -3.82
N HIS A 153 -19.06 18.33 -4.35
CA HIS A 153 -20.22 19.18 -4.63
C HIS A 153 -20.98 19.64 -3.38
N LEU A 154 -20.65 19.07 -2.22
CA LEU A 154 -21.11 19.62 -0.93
C LEU A 154 -20.38 20.92 -0.56
N PHE A 155 -19.24 21.21 -1.20
CA PHE A 155 -18.40 22.36 -0.90
C PHE A 155 -18.56 23.48 -1.92
N HIS A 156 -18.53 24.74 -1.48
CA HIS A 156 -18.60 25.91 -2.35
C HIS A 156 -17.24 26.57 -2.61
N GLU A 157 -17.18 27.48 -3.60
CA GLU A 157 -15.96 28.18 -4.06
C GLU A 157 -15.12 28.79 -2.90
N GLY A 158 -15.80 29.28 -1.86
CA GLY A 158 -15.19 29.92 -0.70
C GLY A 158 -14.75 28.98 0.42
N SER A 159 -15.01 27.68 0.31
CA SER A 159 -14.75 26.72 1.37
C SER A 159 -13.27 26.48 1.60
N TRP A 160 -12.92 26.24 2.87
CA TRP A 160 -11.54 25.99 3.27
C TRP A 160 -11.06 24.61 2.82
N TYR A 161 -11.98 23.65 2.83
CA TYR A 161 -11.76 22.25 2.47
C TYR A 161 -12.63 21.83 1.28
N THR A 162 -12.37 20.63 0.79
CA THR A 162 -13.13 19.91 -0.22
C THR A 162 -13.28 18.43 0.18
N GLY A 163 -14.05 17.67 -0.62
CA GLY A 163 -14.25 16.23 -0.53
C GLY A 163 -14.33 15.61 -1.92
N ASP A 164 -14.50 14.30 -2.03
CA ASP A 164 -14.66 13.54 -3.28
C ASP A 164 -15.63 12.37 -3.09
N GLY A 165 -15.99 11.70 -4.18
CA GLY A 165 -16.82 10.49 -4.14
C GLY A 165 -18.09 10.64 -4.98
N ALA A 166 -19.20 11.03 -4.35
CA ALA A 166 -20.50 11.06 -4.99
C ALA A 166 -20.65 12.17 -6.05
N PRO A 167 -21.30 11.88 -7.19
CA PRO A 167 -21.51 12.84 -8.28
C PRO A 167 -22.46 13.99 -7.91
N GLU A 168 -22.35 15.08 -8.68
CA GLU A 168 -23.17 16.30 -8.54
C GLU A 168 -24.67 16.00 -8.44
N TRP A 169 -25.20 15.15 -9.33
CA TRP A 169 -26.63 14.85 -9.37
C TRP A 169 -27.18 14.24 -8.07
N VAL A 170 -26.35 13.53 -7.30
CA VAL A 170 -26.73 12.97 -5.98
C VAL A 170 -26.87 14.10 -4.96
N ILE A 171 -25.99 15.08 -5.02
CA ILE A 171 -25.97 16.22 -4.10
C ILE A 171 -27.11 17.18 -4.42
N GLU A 172 -27.32 17.50 -5.70
CA GLU A 172 -28.45 18.32 -6.16
C GLU A 172 -29.80 17.70 -5.79
N ALA A 173 -29.99 16.40 -6.05
CA ALA A 173 -31.23 15.71 -5.72
C ALA A 173 -31.42 15.50 -4.21
N GLY A 174 -30.33 15.43 -3.43
CA GLY A 174 -30.36 15.39 -1.97
C GLY A 174 -30.82 16.69 -1.32
N ASN A 175 -30.56 17.83 -1.97
CA ASN A 175 -30.91 19.18 -1.51
C ASN A 175 -30.43 19.42 -0.06
N TYR A 176 -29.14 19.17 0.18
CA TYR A 176 -28.50 19.33 1.48
C TYR A 176 -28.35 20.82 1.84
N PRO A 177 -28.30 21.17 3.14
CA PRO A 177 -28.01 22.53 3.55
C PRO A 177 -26.62 22.95 3.04
N ARG A 178 -26.39 24.27 2.96
CA ARG A 178 -25.04 24.79 2.75
C ARG A 178 -24.12 24.25 3.85
N GLU A 179 -22.97 23.76 3.45
CA GLU A 179 -22.02 23.13 4.33
C GLU A 179 -21.45 24.14 5.34
N SER A 180 -21.31 23.69 6.57
CA SER A 180 -20.70 24.47 7.64
C SER A 180 -20.21 23.53 8.72
N CYS A 181 -18.92 23.60 9.02
CA CYS A 181 -18.30 22.88 10.13
C CYS A 181 -18.21 23.74 11.41
N GLY A 182 -18.72 24.98 11.38
CA GLY A 182 -18.50 25.94 12.45
C GLY A 182 -17.00 26.31 12.54
N ILE A 183 -16.34 25.90 13.63
CA ILE A 183 -14.89 26.08 13.83
C ILE A 183 -14.22 24.71 13.72
N CYS A 184 -13.76 24.37 12.52
CA CYS A 184 -12.95 23.17 12.27
C CYS A 184 -11.56 23.60 11.81
N LEU A 185 -10.56 23.30 12.64
CA LEU A 185 -9.14 23.58 12.39
C LEU A 185 -8.46 22.41 11.67
N LEU A 186 -9.02 21.21 11.82
CA LEU A 186 -8.56 19.99 11.16
C LEU A 186 -9.63 19.50 10.19
N TRP A 187 -9.20 19.05 9.02
CA TRP A 187 -10.07 18.58 7.95
C TRP A 187 -11.03 17.46 8.40
N GLY A 188 -10.52 16.44 9.10
CA GLY A 188 -11.32 15.29 9.56
C GLY A 188 -12.47 15.64 10.51
N GLN A 189 -12.46 16.84 11.13
CA GLN A 189 -13.59 17.29 11.97
C GLN A 189 -14.88 17.49 11.15
N ASN A 190 -14.79 17.61 9.82
CA ASN A 190 -15.97 17.71 8.95
C ASN A 190 -16.86 16.47 9.03
N MET A 191 -16.28 15.27 9.18
CA MET A 191 -17.08 14.04 9.35
C MET A 191 -17.99 14.10 10.59
N MET A 192 -17.57 14.84 11.63
CA MET A 192 -18.31 14.96 12.89
C MET A 192 -19.17 16.22 13.01
N ASN A 193 -18.83 17.31 12.34
CA ASN A 193 -19.46 18.61 12.59
C ASN A 193 -20.12 19.24 11.36
N ASN A 194 -19.77 18.81 10.14
CA ASN A 194 -20.29 19.43 8.94
C ASN A 194 -21.69 18.91 8.62
N GLY A 195 -22.71 19.75 8.79
CA GLY A 195 -24.11 19.37 8.66
C GLY A 195 -24.49 18.80 7.29
N ALA A 196 -23.91 19.32 6.20
CA ALA A 196 -24.19 18.85 4.85
C ALA A 196 -23.58 17.46 4.62
N VAL A 197 -22.29 17.30 4.95
CA VAL A 197 -21.55 16.03 4.88
C VAL A 197 -22.24 14.93 5.70
N ARG A 198 -22.63 15.26 6.93
CA ARG A 198 -23.29 14.31 7.82
C ARG A 198 -24.67 13.89 7.31
N GLN A 199 -25.48 14.81 6.81
CA GLN A 199 -26.78 14.48 6.25
C GLN A 199 -26.66 13.63 5.00
N ALA A 200 -25.68 13.91 4.13
CA ALA A 200 -25.46 13.13 2.92
C ALA A 200 -25.05 11.68 3.23
N ALA A 201 -24.11 11.49 4.15
CA ALA A 201 -23.76 10.14 4.63
C ALA A 201 -24.96 9.45 5.31
N TYR A 202 -25.69 10.17 6.17
CA TYR A 202 -26.88 9.63 6.85
C TYR A 202 -27.93 9.09 5.87
N ASP A 203 -28.17 9.83 4.79
CA ASP A 203 -29.11 9.46 3.72
C ASP A 203 -28.60 8.28 2.89
N PHE A 204 -27.30 8.20 2.61
CA PHE A 204 -26.67 7.05 1.96
C PHE A 204 -26.92 5.75 2.73
N TRP A 205 -26.65 5.74 4.03
CA TRP A 205 -26.79 4.55 4.88
C TRP A 205 -28.24 4.10 5.10
N ARG A 206 -29.21 4.96 4.77
CA ARG A 206 -30.66 4.66 4.81
C ARG A 206 -31.26 4.45 3.43
N ASN A 207 -30.42 4.46 2.38
CA ASN A 207 -30.85 4.35 0.99
C ASN A 207 -32.01 5.32 0.68
N ARG A 208 -31.89 6.58 1.11
CA ARG A 208 -32.93 7.59 0.86
C ARG A 208 -33.26 7.64 -0.64
N VAL A 209 -34.56 7.69 -0.95
CA VAL A 209 -35.04 7.88 -2.33
C VAL A 209 -34.91 9.35 -2.70
N LEU A 210 -34.11 9.60 -3.74
CA LEU A 210 -33.87 10.91 -4.34
C LEU A 210 -34.75 11.07 -5.59
N ALA A 211 -35.29 12.26 -5.80
CA ALA A 211 -36.00 12.61 -7.02
C ALA A 211 -35.00 13.15 -8.04
N THR A 212 -34.77 12.43 -9.13
CA THR A 212 -33.84 12.82 -10.20
C THR A 212 -34.58 13.05 -11.51
N GLU A 213 -33.89 13.62 -12.51
CA GLU A 213 -34.41 13.73 -13.87
C GLU A 213 -34.71 12.37 -14.52
N ALA A 214 -34.03 11.30 -14.09
CA ALA A 214 -34.26 9.93 -14.54
C ALA A 214 -35.38 9.21 -13.76
N GLY A 215 -35.97 9.87 -12.76
CA GLY A 215 -36.98 9.31 -11.86
C GLY A 215 -36.50 9.12 -10.42
N PRO A 216 -37.36 8.56 -9.54
CA PRO A 216 -36.99 8.29 -8.15
C PRO A 216 -35.97 7.14 -8.07
N VAL A 217 -34.87 7.35 -7.34
CA VAL A 217 -33.81 6.35 -7.16
C VAL A 217 -33.33 6.34 -5.71
N GLY A 218 -33.14 5.15 -5.12
CA GLY A 218 -32.44 5.02 -3.84
C GLY A 218 -30.97 5.33 -4.01
N VAL A 219 -30.39 6.18 -3.18
CA VAL A 219 -28.99 6.60 -3.33
C VAL A 219 -27.99 5.44 -3.23
N GLN A 220 -28.24 4.47 -2.35
CA GLN A 220 -27.41 3.25 -2.25
C GLN A 220 -27.72 2.28 -3.39
N ASP A 221 -28.95 2.27 -3.92
CA ASP A 221 -29.28 1.52 -5.14
C ASP A 221 -28.49 2.03 -6.34
N ALA A 222 -28.40 3.35 -6.52
CA ALA A 222 -27.61 3.97 -7.59
C ALA A 222 -26.12 3.61 -7.49
N PHE A 223 -25.55 3.73 -6.28
CA PHE A 223 -24.16 3.34 -6.02
C PHE A 223 -23.90 1.87 -6.37
N LEU A 224 -24.79 0.95 -5.99
CA LEU A 224 -24.63 -0.47 -6.30
C LEU A 224 -24.83 -0.78 -7.78
N ALA A 225 -25.74 -0.06 -8.46
CA ALA A 225 -25.98 -0.23 -9.89
C ALA A 225 -24.75 0.16 -10.72
N GLN A 226 -24.11 1.29 -10.41
CA GLN A 226 -22.88 1.68 -11.09
C GLN A 226 -21.69 0.79 -10.73
N ALA A 227 -21.56 0.36 -9.46
CA ALA A 227 -20.52 -0.59 -9.06
C ALA A 227 -20.64 -1.91 -9.83
N LYS A 228 -21.86 -2.41 -10.01
CA LYS A 228 -22.13 -3.59 -10.85
C LYS A 228 -21.74 -3.36 -12.31
N ALA A 229 -22.06 -2.19 -12.88
CA ALA A 229 -21.68 -1.85 -14.24
C ALA A 229 -20.15 -1.79 -14.43
N THR A 230 -19.43 -1.20 -13.46
CA THR A 230 -17.97 -1.19 -13.39
C THR A 230 -17.42 -2.61 -13.40
N MET A 231 -17.89 -3.47 -12.51
CA MET A 231 -17.41 -4.84 -12.39
C MET A 231 -17.62 -5.67 -13.67
N ILE A 232 -18.79 -5.56 -14.30
CA ILE A 232 -19.09 -6.21 -15.58
C ILE A 232 -18.18 -5.69 -16.69
N HIS A 233 -17.94 -4.37 -16.73
CA HIS A 233 -17.08 -3.76 -17.74
C HIS A 233 -15.62 -4.21 -17.58
N LEU A 234 -15.08 -4.18 -16.37
CA LEU A 234 -13.71 -4.59 -16.09
C LEU A 234 -13.47 -6.08 -16.40
N GLU A 235 -14.41 -6.97 -16.08
CA GLU A 235 -14.31 -8.39 -16.45
C GLU A 235 -14.30 -8.59 -17.98
N ARG A 236 -15.05 -7.77 -18.72
CA ARG A 236 -15.12 -7.82 -20.18
C ARG A 236 -13.85 -7.29 -20.85
N GLU A 237 -13.32 -6.17 -20.36
CA GLU A 237 -12.20 -5.46 -21.00
C GLU A 237 -10.82 -5.97 -20.57
N LEU A 238 -10.68 -6.46 -19.35
CA LEU A 238 -9.39 -6.96 -18.87
C LEU A 238 -9.10 -8.36 -19.44
N PRO A 239 -7.87 -8.62 -19.94
CA PRO A 239 -7.44 -9.98 -20.20
C PRO A 239 -7.59 -10.86 -18.96
N ARG A 240 -7.94 -12.14 -19.13
CA ARG A 240 -8.24 -13.04 -18.00
C ARG A 240 -7.17 -13.02 -16.90
N GLN A 241 -5.89 -13.04 -17.26
CA GLN A 241 -4.80 -12.99 -16.28
C GLN A 241 -4.74 -11.67 -15.52
N ALA A 242 -5.00 -10.53 -16.19
CA ALA A 242 -5.08 -9.23 -15.52
C ALA A 242 -6.31 -9.15 -14.61
N PHE A 243 -7.45 -9.70 -15.05
CA PHE A 243 -8.63 -9.82 -14.20
C PHE A 243 -8.37 -10.70 -12.97
N ASP A 244 -7.68 -11.83 -13.13
CA ASP A 244 -7.29 -12.69 -12.00
C ASP A 244 -6.37 -11.95 -11.00
N ALA A 245 -5.54 -11.01 -11.47
CA ALA A 245 -4.69 -10.15 -10.64
C ALA A 245 -5.47 -9.04 -9.88
N VAL A 246 -6.73 -8.77 -10.24
CA VAL A 246 -7.62 -7.93 -9.42
C VAL A 246 -8.09 -8.75 -8.22
N ILE A 247 -7.61 -8.42 -7.02
CA ILE A 247 -7.80 -9.27 -5.83
C ILE A 247 -9.17 -9.13 -5.19
N GLY A 248 -9.89 -8.05 -5.49
CA GLY A 248 -11.22 -7.79 -4.99
C GLY A 248 -11.56 -6.31 -5.05
N PHE A 249 -12.55 -5.93 -4.26
CA PHE A 249 -13.10 -4.60 -4.25
C PHE A 249 -13.30 -4.13 -2.81
N ASP A 250 -12.77 -2.97 -2.49
CA ASP A 250 -13.07 -2.17 -1.32
C ASP A 250 -14.33 -1.32 -1.61
N PRO A 251 -15.50 -1.67 -1.04
CA PRO A 251 -16.77 -1.11 -1.46
C PRO A 251 -16.96 0.37 -1.14
N PHE A 252 -16.29 0.90 -0.11
CA PHE A 252 -16.50 2.26 0.37
C PHE A 252 -15.37 2.65 1.33
N ASN A 253 -14.48 3.55 0.88
CA ASN A 253 -13.39 4.09 1.69
C ASN A 253 -13.90 4.80 2.96
N GLU A 254 -13.23 4.56 4.09
CA GLU A 254 -13.42 5.26 5.36
C GLU A 254 -14.89 5.52 5.75
N PRO A 255 -15.70 4.47 5.96
CA PRO A 255 -17.10 4.64 6.35
C PRO A 255 -17.24 5.51 7.61
N PHE A 256 -18.08 6.55 7.52
CA PHE A 256 -18.50 7.36 8.66
C PHE A 256 -20.02 7.44 8.77
N ASP A 257 -20.54 7.56 9.99
CA ASP A 257 -21.93 7.21 10.29
C ASP A 257 -22.97 8.21 9.79
N GLY A 258 -22.60 9.49 9.66
CA GLY A 258 -23.52 10.62 9.45
C GLY A 258 -24.42 10.92 10.65
N GLY A 259 -24.85 9.89 11.39
CA GLY A 259 -25.50 9.96 12.69
C GLY A 259 -25.79 8.57 13.27
N LEU A 260 -25.45 8.36 14.54
CA LEU A 260 -25.67 7.11 15.29
C LEU A 260 -27.10 6.89 15.80
N ASP A 261 -28.02 7.86 15.65
CA ASP A 261 -29.40 7.80 16.16
C ASP A 261 -29.51 7.41 17.65
N GLY A 262 -28.53 7.79 18.46
CA GLY A 262 -28.47 7.47 19.89
C GLY A 262 -27.95 6.06 20.22
N GLY A 263 -27.56 5.27 19.22
CA GLY A 263 -26.88 3.99 19.37
C GLY A 263 -25.35 4.10 19.48
N SER A 264 -24.67 2.96 19.55
CA SER A 264 -23.20 2.89 19.51
C SER A 264 -22.69 2.73 18.07
N GLY A 265 -21.41 3.02 17.82
CA GLY A 265 -20.78 2.73 16.53
C GLY A 265 -20.86 1.25 16.15
N ALA A 266 -20.75 0.33 17.12
CA ALA A 266 -20.87 -1.10 16.87
C ALA A 266 -22.30 -1.51 16.46
N ASP A 267 -23.33 -0.90 17.06
CA ASP A 267 -24.72 -1.11 16.64
C ASP A 267 -24.94 -0.57 15.23
N TRP A 268 -24.38 0.60 14.93
CA TRP A 268 -24.48 1.21 13.61
C TRP A 268 -23.81 0.34 12.53
N GLU A 269 -22.60 -0.18 12.79
CA GLU A 269 -21.90 -1.08 11.85
C GLU A 269 -22.75 -2.33 11.57
N LYS A 270 -23.32 -2.92 12.62
CA LYS A 270 -24.19 -4.09 12.50
C LYS A 270 -25.48 -3.80 11.73
N ASN A 271 -26.10 -2.64 11.94
CA ASN A 271 -27.43 -2.33 11.44
C ASN A 271 -27.46 -1.60 10.09
N HIS A 272 -26.35 -0.95 9.70
CA HIS A 272 -26.27 -0.18 8.45
C HIS A 272 -25.10 -0.61 7.56
N LEU A 273 -23.89 -0.66 8.12
CA LEU A 273 -22.68 -0.96 7.34
C LEU A 273 -22.66 -2.39 6.80
N MET A 274 -22.92 -3.38 7.66
CA MET A 274 -22.92 -4.78 7.26
C MET A 274 -24.03 -5.12 6.25
N PRO A 275 -25.28 -4.64 6.41
CA PRO A 275 -26.29 -4.75 5.36
C PRO A 275 -25.83 -4.17 4.02
N PHE A 276 -25.16 -3.02 4.00
CA PHE A 276 -24.57 -2.47 2.77
C PHE A 276 -23.53 -3.42 2.17
N TYR A 277 -22.60 -3.96 2.96
CA TYR A 277 -21.62 -4.92 2.47
C TYR A 277 -22.24 -6.21 1.93
N HIS A 278 -23.31 -6.71 2.53
CA HIS A 278 -24.06 -7.85 1.98
C HIS A 278 -24.73 -7.51 0.64
N ARG A 279 -25.28 -6.30 0.49
CA ARG A 279 -25.83 -5.82 -0.79
C ARG A 279 -24.74 -5.67 -1.86
N PHE A 280 -23.58 -5.12 -1.49
CA PHE A 280 -22.43 -5.03 -2.40
C PHE A 280 -21.95 -6.42 -2.80
N ARG A 281 -21.90 -7.38 -1.86
CA ARG A 281 -21.60 -8.78 -2.19
C ARG A 281 -22.57 -9.39 -3.18
N ALA A 282 -23.86 -9.14 -3.04
CA ALA A 282 -24.85 -9.59 -4.01
C ALA A 282 -24.59 -8.97 -5.39
N ALA A 283 -24.28 -7.67 -5.46
CA ALA A 283 -23.91 -7.00 -6.71
C ALA A 283 -22.64 -7.59 -7.35
N MET A 284 -21.62 -7.93 -6.54
CA MET A 284 -20.42 -8.65 -7.01
C MET A 284 -20.80 -10.00 -7.61
N ASP A 285 -21.65 -10.77 -6.95
CA ASP A 285 -22.05 -12.10 -7.42
C ASP A 285 -22.83 -12.03 -8.75
N GLU A 286 -23.75 -11.07 -8.85
CA GLU A 286 -24.49 -10.80 -10.08
C GLU A 286 -23.60 -10.26 -11.22
N ALA A 287 -22.46 -9.66 -10.89
CA ALA A 287 -21.49 -9.15 -11.86
C ALA A 287 -20.48 -10.20 -12.34
N GLY A 288 -20.49 -11.43 -11.80
CA GLY A 288 -19.49 -12.47 -12.12
C GLY A 288 -18.31 -12.57 -11.14
N TRP A 289 -18.29 -11.75 -10.08
CA TRP A 289 -17.18 -11.62 -9.13
C TRP A 289 -17.30 -12.54 -7.91
N ALA A 290 -18.01 -13.66 -8.05
CA ALA A 290 -18.29 -14.57 -6.93
C ALA A 290 -17.04 -15.18 -6.27
N ALA A 291 -15.92 -15.25 -7.01
CA ALA A 291 -14.65 -15.81 -6.53
C ALA A 291 -13.73 -14.77 -5.84
N LYS A 292 -14.01 -13.47 -5.98
CA LYS A 292 -13.18 -12.39 -5.41
C LYS A 292 -13.82 -11.89 -4.13
N PRO A 293 -13.09 -11.67 -3.02
CA PRO A 293 -13.66 -11.12 -1.79
C PRO A 293 -13.98 -9.62 -1.90
N ALA A 294 -14.87 -9.13 -1.02
CA ALA A 294 -14.99 -7.70 -0.73
C ALA A 294 -14.06 -7.32 0.42
N PHE A 295 -13.36 -6.21 0.33
CA PHE A 295 -12.45 -5.68 1.34
C PHE A 295 -13.23 -4.69 2.18
N VAL A 296 -13.74 -5.12 3.34
CA VAL A 296 -14.74 -4.37 4.09
C VAL A 296 -14.10 -3.61 5.24
N GLU A 297 -14.30 -2.29 5.26
CA GLU A 297 -13.75 -1.39 6.27
C GLU A 297 -14.68 -1.19 7.46
N PRO A 298 -14.18 -1.11 8.71
CA PRO A 298 -14.97 -0.67 9.86
C PRO A 298 -15.25 0.84 9.79
N LEU A 299 -15.94 1.39 10.78
CA LEU A 299 -15.98 2.85 10.96
C LEU A 299 -14.56 3.43 11.01
N VAL A 300 -14.32 4.52 10.28
CA VAL A 300 -12.99 5.18 10.17
C VAL A 300 -12.36 5.52 11.52
N PHE A 301 -13.16 5.76 12.56
CA PHE A 301 -12.68 6.17 13.87
C PHE A 301 -12.18 5.02 14.75
N TRP A 302 -12.35 3.75 14.38
CA TRP A 302 -12.25 2.62 15.30
C TRP A 302 -10.90 2.41 15.99
N ASN A 303 -9.79 2.85 15.39
CA ASN A 303 -8.43 2.62 15.88
C ASN A 303 -7.52 3.86 15.80
N THR A 304 -8.10 5.05 15.90
CA THR A 304 -7.40 6.33 15.72
C THR A 304 -6.71 6.86 16.99
N GLY A 305 -6.89 6.19 18.14
CA GLY A 305 -6.38 6.59 19.45
C GLY A 305 -7.20 7.66 20.18
N PHE A 306 -8.22 8.24 19.52
CA PHE A 306 -9.14 9.20 20.13
C PHE A 306 -10.57 8.97 19.65
N PHE A 307 -11.54 9.05 20.57
CA PHE A 307 -12.98 8.97 20.23
C PHE A 307 -13.35 7.72 19.42
N GLU A 308 -12.68 6.60 19.68
CA GLU A 308 -12.84 5.36 18.92
C GLU A 308 -14.27 4.81 18.99
N GLN A 309 -14.78 4.37 17.85
CA GLN A 309 -16.12 3.80 17.67
C GLN A 309 -16.08 2.67 16.64
N GLY A 310 -16.87 1.62 16.86
CA GLY A 310 -17.03 0.54 15.90
C GLY A 310 -15.95 -0.55 16.01
N GLY A 311 -15.34 -0.90 14.88
CA GLY A 311 -14.33 -1.96 14.76
C GLY A 311 -14.93 -3.33 14.48
N MET A 312 -16.16 -3.41 14.00
CA MET A 312 -16.88 -4.63 13.63
C MET A 312 -16.99 -5.67 14.77
N SER A 313 -16.98 -5.23 16.03
CA SER A 313 -16.89 -6.14 17.17
C SER A 313 -18.12 -7.01 17.41
N THR A 314 -19.25 -6.67 16.81
CA THR A 314 -20.54 -7.35 17.03
C THR A 314 -21.20 -7.87 15.75
N VAL A 315 -20.49 -7.85 14.62
CA VAL A 315 -21.03 -8.22 13.31
C VAL A 315 -21.02 -9.72 13.02
N GLY A 316 -20.32 -10.51 13.85
CA GLY A 316 -20.13 -11.94 13.63
C GLY A 316 -19.01 -12.25 12.64
N ARG A 317 -18.98 -13.48 12.14
CA ARG A 317 -17.91 -13.94 11.23
C ARG A 317 -18.17 -13.50 9.79
N LEU A 318 -17.14 -12.97 9.13
CA LEU A 318 -17.13 -12.54 7.74
C LEU A 318 -16.86 -13.70 6.76
N GLY A 319 -16.03 -14.67 7.16
CA GLY A 319 -15.67 -15.83 6.34
C GLY A 319 -14.78 -15.47 5.14
N THR A 320 -14.74 -16.33 4.13
CA THR A 320 -13.78 -16.21 3.00
C THR A 320 -14.20 -15.25 1.89
N ARG A 321 -15.42 -14.69 1.97
CA ARG A 321 -16.00 -13.83 0.92
C ARG A 321 -15.83 -12.34 1.20
N MET A 322 -15.32 -12.01 2.39
CA MET A 322 -15.06 -10.66 2.84
C MET A 322 -13.72 -10.66 3.57
N VAL A 323 -12.91 -9.62 3.42
CA VAL A 323 -11.60 -9.40 4.06
C VAL A 323 -11.76 -8.26 5.05
N PHE A 324 -11.14 -8.37 6.24
CA PHE A 324 -11.11 -7.25 7.17
C PHE A 324 -10.07 -6.23 6.68
N ASN A 325 -10.57 -5.17 6.04
CA ASN A 325 -9.78 -4.07 5.49
C ASN A 325 -9.75 -2.95 6.53
N THR A 326 -8.59 -2.34 6.78
CA THR A 326 -8.51 -1.25 7.77
C THR A 326 -7.43 -0.25 7.43
N HIS A 327 -7.65 0.99 7.85
CA HIS A 327 -6.63 2.01 7.90
C HIS A 327 -5.92 2.01 9.26
N TYR A 328 -4.75 2.62 9.32
CA TYR A 328 -4.12 2.97 10.59
C TYR A 328 -3.36 4.30 10.51
N TYR A 329 -3.82 5.26 11.31
CA TYR A 329 -3.20 6.56 11.48
C TYR A 329 -2.96 6.83 12.96
N ASP A 330 -1.75 7.26 13.31
CA ASP A 330 -1.39 7.60 14.69
C ASP A 330 -1.89 9.01 15.02
N GLY A 331 -3.18 9.11 15.38
CA GLY A 331 -3.82 10.37 15.71
C GLY A 331 -3.08 11.16 16.79
N ALA A 332 -2.45 10.48 17.76
CA ALA A 332 -1.67 11.12 18.82
C ALA A 332 -0.44 11.83 18.26
N ARG A 333 0.38 11.15 17.45
CA ARG A 333 1.59 11.78 16.85
C ARG A 333 1.26 12.76 15.74
N MET A 334 0.15 12.56 15.03
CA MET A 334 -0.35 13.54 14.06
C MET A 334 -0.79 14.86 14.71
N THR A 335 -1.07 14.87 16.01
CA THR A 335 -1.62 16.05 16.70
C THR A 335 -0.76 16.52 17.90
N LEU A 336 -0.75 15.77 19.00
CA LEU A 336 -0.31 16.24 20.32
C LEU A 336 1.02 15.64 20.78
N ASP A 337 1.41 14.45 20.32
CA ASP A 337 2.63 13.77 20.75
C ASP A 337 3.81 14.14 19.85
N PRO A 338 4.76 15.00 20.29
CA PRO A 338 5.88 15.45 19.48
C PRO A 338 6.99 14.40 19.32
N SER A 339 6.85 13.20 19.92
CA SER A 339 7.89 12.18 19.88
C SER A 339 7.88 11.40 18.56
N PRO A 340 9.05 11.07 18.00
CA PRO A 340 9.12 10.11 16.91
C PRO A 340 8.77 8.71 17.42
N ALA A 341 8.28 7.85 16.51
CA ALA A 341 8.12 6.44 16.83
C ALA A 341 9.48 5.76 17.09
N SER A 342 9.43 4.67 17.85
CA SER A 342 10.58 3.85 18.24
C SER A 342 10.23 2.35 18.22
N ASP A 343 11.22 1.49 18.50
CA ASP A 343 11.07 0.04 18.53
C ASP A 343 9.86 -0.45 19.33
N GLY A 344 8.88 -1.04 18.65
CA GLY A 344 7.66 -1.59 19.21
C GLY A 344 6.51 -0.60 19.43
N THR A 345 6.63 0.66 18.97
CA THR A 345 5.61 1.71 19.19
C THR A 345 4.22 1.28 18.69
N TYR A 346 4.15 0.60 17.54
CA TYR A 346 2.89 0.21 16.89
C TYR A 346 2.55 -1.27 17.04
N ALA A 347 3.25 -2.00 17.92
CA ALA A 347 2.98 -3.42 18.16
C ALA A 347 1.53 -3.66 18.60
N ALA A 348 1.04 -2.90 19.58
CA ALA A 348 -0.31 -3.04 20.11
C ALA A 348 -1.42 -2.84 19.05
N PRO A 349 -1.47 -1.72 18.29
CA PRO A 349 -2.52 -1.53 17.29
C PRO A 349 -2.48 -2.57 16.17
N MET A 350 -1.30 -3.00 15.70
CA MET A 350 -1.22 -4.05 14.66
C MET A 350 -1.66 -5.43 15.19
N ASN A 351 -1.39 -5.72 16.47
CA ASN A 351 -1.89 -6.95 17.08
C ASN A 351 -3.40 -6.93 17.34
N GLU A 352 -3.97 -5.75 17.59
CA GLU A 352 -5.43 -5.59 17.65
C GLU A 352 -6.08 -5.88 16.29
N ILE A 353 -5.47 -5.45 15.19
CA ILE A 353 -5.93 -5.77 13.82
C ILE A 353 -5.91 -7.28 13.58
N ARG A 354 -4.81 -7.97 13.91
CA ARG A 354 -4.71 -9.44 13.81
C ARG A 354 -5.80 -10.13 14.62
N ARG A 355 -5.96 -9.73 15.89
CA ARG A 355 -6.98 -10.29 16.79
C ARG A 355 -8.39 -10.09 16.23
N ARG A 356 -8.69 -8.89 15.74
CA ARG A 356 -9.98 -8.57 15.13
C ARG A 356 -10.27 -9.46 13.93
N ALA A 357 -9.28 -9.66 13.05
CA ALA A 357 -9.42 -10.54 11.89
C ALA A 357 -9.71 -11.99 12.30
N THR A 358 -9.00 -12.51 13.31
CA THR A 358 -9.26 -13.84 13.87
C THR A 358 -10.69 -13.96 14.42
N GLU A 359 -11.18 -12.96 15.15
CA GLU A 359 -12.55 -12.93 15.68
C GLU A 359 -13.60 -12.88 14.57
N LEU A 360 -13.35 -12.10 13.53
CA LEU A 360 -14.18 -12.01 12.33
C LEU A 360 -14.03 -13.26 11.45
N GLY A 361 -13.06 -14.12 11.69
CA GLY A 361 -12.81 -15.31 10.89
C GLY A 361 -12.50 -14.99 9.43
N THR A 362 -11.62 -14.03 9.18
CA THR A 362 -11.13 -13.64 7.84
C THR A 362 -9.72 -13.04 7.88
N ALA A 363 -9.08 -12.91 6.72
CA ALA A 363 -7.76 -12.31 6.56
C ALA A 363 -7.79 -10.79 6.84
N PRO A 364 -6.75 -10.24 7.50
CA PRO A 364 -6.56 -8.80 7.64
C PRO A 364 -5.71 -8.20 6.52
N ILE A 365 -5.93 -6.92 6.24
CA ILE A 365 -5.01 -6.06 5.49
C ILE A 365 -5.08 -4.62 6.02
N VAL A 366 -3.93 -3.96 6.07
CA VAL A 366 -3.86 -2.51 6.33
C VAL A 366 -3.75 -1.79 4.99
N SER A 367 -4.88 -1.39 4.40
CA SER A 367 -4.94 -0.78 3.06
C SER A 367 -4.42 0.65 2.99
N GLU A 368 -4.32 1.32 4.14
CA GLU A 368 -3.87 2.69 4.22
C GLU A 368 -3.21 2.99 5.56
N PHE A 369 -2.01 3.57 5.48
CA PHE A 369 -1.25 4.06 6.62
C PHE A 369 -0.17 5.01 6.11
N GLY A 370 0.33 5.89 6.97
CA GLY A 370 1.40 6.81 6.62
C GLY A 370 1.46 8.00 7.56
N ASN A 371 2.17 9.03 7.13
CA ASN A 371 2.14 10.35 7.75
C ASN A 371 2.55 11.40 6.70
N LYS A 372 2.35 12.67 7.01
CA LYS A 372 2.74 13.80 6.16
C LYS A 372 4.26 13.90 5.99
N LEU A 373 4.73 14.26 4.80
CA LEU A 373 6.14 14.30 4.41
C LEU A 373 6.85 15.62 4.77
N ASP A 374 6.15 16.56 5.39
CA ASP A 374 6.71 17.76 6.01
C ASP A 374 7.04 17.58 7.51
N ASP A 375 6.79 16.39 8.07
CA ASP A 375 7.00 16.08 9.48
C ASP A 375 8.31 15.33 9.72
N GLY A 376 9.20 15.87 10.55
CA GLY A 376 10.48 15.24 10.88
C GLY A 376 10.36 13.84 11.52
N ARG A 377 9.17 13.44 12.00
CA ARG A 377 8.91 12.13 12.62
C ARG A 377 8.54 11.04 11.61
N THR A 378 8.12 11.40 10.41
CA THR A 378 7.57 10.48 9.41
C THR A 378 8.47 9.30 9.07
N PRO A 379 9.80 9.47 8.86
CA PRO A 379 10.68 8.32 8.61
C PRO A 379 10.56 7.24 9.69
N TRP A 380 10.48 7.64 10.97
CA TRP A 380 10.33 6.69 12.07
C TRP A 380 8.91 6.16 12.24
N MET A 381 7.89 6.96 11.98
CA MET A 381 6.50 6.50 12.02
C MET A 381 6.26 5.39 10.99
N VAL A 382 6.62 5.64 9.72
CA VAL A 382 6.47 4.66 8.64
C VAL A 382 7.28 3.39 8.93
N ARG A 383 8.53 3.54 9.39
CA ARG A 383 9.36 2.40 9.80
C ARG A 383 8.71 1.58 10.92
N GLY A 384 8.19 2.24 11.95
CA GLY A 384 7.54 1.59 13.08
C GLY A 384 6.28 0.83 12.65
N MET A 385 5.51 1.38 11.71
CA MET A 385 4.29 0.74 11.20
C MET A 385 4.66 -0.53 10.45
N TYR A 386 5.62 -0.47 9.52
CA TYR A 386 6.14 -1.66 8.85
C TYR A 386 6.69 -2.70 9.83
N GLN A 387 7.48 -2.26 10.82
CA GLN A 387 8.00 -3.13 11.86
C GLN A 387 6.89 -3.94 12.57
N ALA A 388 5.84 -3.25 13.00
CA ALA A 388 4.74 -3.88 13.71
C ALA A 388 3.88 -4.78 12.81
N MET A 389 3.77 -4.45 11.52
CA MET A 389 3.12 -5.30 10.51
C MET A 389 3.98 -6.52 10.14
N ASP A 390 5.30 -6.41 10.18
CA ASP A 390 6.21 -7.52 9.93
C ASP A 390 6.23 -8.50 11.11
N TYR A 391 6.27 -8.01 12.35
CA TYR A 391 6.53 -8.90 13.50
C TYR A 391 5.96 -8.51 14.85
N GLY A 392 5.06 -7.54 14.95
CA GLY A 392 4.10 -7.35 16.07
C GLY A 392 4.65 -7.19 17.51
N VAL A 393 5.96 -7.18 17.72
CA VAL A 393 6.61 -7.03 19.04
C VAL A 393 7.84 -6.12 18.92
N PRO A 394 8.38 -5.57 20.01
CA PRO A 394 9.67 -4.89 19.96
C PRO A 394 10.78 -5.85 19.47
N GLY A 395 11.59 -5.40 18.50
CA GLY A 395 12.63 -6.21 17.86
C GLY A 395 13.72 -6.66 18.82
N ARG A 396 13.99 -5.89 19.90
CA ARG A 396 14.90 -6.32 20.97
C ARG A 396 14.47 -7.61 21.68
N GLY A 397 13.18 -7.95 21.63
CA GLY A 397 12.60 -9.14 22.27
C GLY A 397 12.29 -10.27 21.29
N TRP A 398 12.26 -10.00 19.97
CA TRP A 398 11.76 -10.92 18.97
C TRP A 398 12.49 -12.26 18.94
N TRP A 399 13.83 -12.26 18.99
CA TRP A 399 14.62 -13.51 18.97
C TRP A 399 14.34 -14.47 20.13
N ASN A 400 13.83 -13.97 21.27
CA ASN A 400 13.48 -14.80 22.42
C ASN A 400 12.04 -15.34 22.35
N GLY A 401 11.19 -14.75 21.51
CA GLY A 401 9.79 -15.12 21.34
C GLY A 401 9.31 -14.81 19.92
N PRO A 402 9.86 -15.47 18.88
CA PRO A 402 9.68 -15.08 17.48
C PRO A 402 8.25 -15.21 16.97
N SER A 403 7.43 -16.05 17.60
CA SER A 403 5.99 -16.19 17.30
C SER A 403 5.09 -15.19 18.03
N GLY A 404 5.64 -14.39 18.96
CA GLY A 404 4.84 -13.52 19.84
C GLY A 404 4.16 -12.34 19.15
N GLY A 405 4.53 -12.03 17.90
CA GLY A 405 3.98 -10.94 17.12
C GLY A 405 2.85 -11.29 16.15
N GLY A 406 2.55 -12.58 15.99
CA GLY A 406 1.59 -13.07 15.01
C GLY A 406 2.08 -13.01 13.56
N SER A 407 1.15 -13.26 12.63
CA SER A 407 1.42 -13.34 11.19
C SER A 407 1.83 -12.01 10.57
N VAL A 408 2.48 -12.06 9.40
CA VAL A 408 2.82 -10.86 8.64
C VAL A 408 1.55 -10.22 8.11
N LEU A 409 1.32 -8.94 8.41
CA LEU A 409 0.18 -8.20 7.87
C LEU A 409 0.49 -7.72 6.46
N SER A 410 -0.40 -8.01 5.52
CA SER A 410 -0.45 -7.32 4.23
C SER A 410 -0.66 -5.81 4.46
N ALA A 411 0.04 -4.97 3.70
CA ALA A 411 -0.04 -3.52 3.86
C ALA A 411 0.15 -2.74 2.57
N ILE A 412 -0.64 -1.68 2.43
CA ILE A 412 -0.60 -0.74 1.30
C ILE A 412 -0.48 0.67 1.87
N GLN A 413 0.61 1.36 1.56
CA GLN A 413 0.96 2.65 2.16
C GLN A 413 0.29 3.81 1.41
N TRP A 414 -0.12 4.85 2.14
CA TRP A 414 -0.43 6.18 1.59
C TRP A 414 0.88 6.99 1.50
N HIS A 415 1.32 7.50 0.36
CA HIS A 415 0.68 7.54 -0.96
C HIS A 415 1.73 7.56 -2.09
N TRP A 416 1.42 7.04 -3.28
CA TRP A 416 2.25 7.15 -4.48
C TRP A 416 1.63 8.09 -5.53
N ASP A 417 1.96 9.38 -5.45
CA ASP A 417 1.59 10.39 -6.44
C ASP A 417 2.83 10.97 -7.13
N VAL A 418 2.95 10.67 -8.43
CA VAL A 418 4.05 11.12 -9.28
C VAL A 418 3.95 12.60 -9.65
N TYR A 419 2.82 13.26 -9.35
CA TYR A 419 2.58 14.67 -9.64
C TYR A 419 2.75 15.58 -8.42
N SER A 420 3.16 15.05 -7.26
CA SER A 420 3.33 15.82 -6.03
C SER A 420 4.20 17.07 -6.25
N GLY A 421 3.65 18.25 -5.91
CA GLY A 421 4.23 19.58 -6.16
C GLY A 421 4.16 20.09 -7.60
N ARG A 422 3.38 19.45 -8.47
CA ARG A 422 3.27 19.75 -9.92
C ARG A 422 1.82 19.80 -10.44
N HIS A 423 0.88 19.87 -9.51
CA HIS A 423 -0.56 19.95 -9.74
C HIS A 423 -1.01 21.34 -10.19
N HIS A 424 -2.20 21.43 -10.77
CA HIS A 424 -2.87 22.66 -11.18
C HIS A 424 -4.39 22.57 -10.89
N GLU A 425 -4.75 21.98 -9.76
CA GLU A 425 -6.14 21.72 -9.40
C GLU A 425 -6.86 22.98 -8.92
N LEU A 426 -8.11 23.18 -9.33
CA LEU A 426 -8.97 24.24 -8.81
C LEU A 426 -9.80 23.73 -7.64
N MET A 427 -9.41 24.06 -6.40
CA MET A 427 -10.19 23.62 -5.25
C MET A 427 -11.60 24.22 -5.29
N ASN A 428 -12.62 23.36 -5.29
CA ASN A 428 -14.04 23.72 -5.40
C ASN A 428 -14.34 24.62 -6.61
N GLY A 429 -13.64 24.42 -7.73
CA GLY A 429 -13.78 25.22 -8.95
C GLY A 429 -13.33 26.68 -8.83
N ASN A 430 -12.65 27.05 -7.74
CA ASN A 430 -12.26 28.43 -7.47
C ASN A 430 -11.01 28.83 -8.28
N PRO A 431 -11.12 29.73 -9.29
CA PRO A 431 -9.98 30.13 -10.12
C PRO A 431 -8.92 30.94 -9.36
N ARG A 432 -9.21 31.36 -8.12
CA ARG A 432 -8.27 32.06 -7.23
C ARG A 432 -7.60 31.12 -6.22
N LYS A 433 -7.98 29.83 -6.18
CA LYS A 433 -7.47 28.83 -5.24
C LYS A 433 -6.87 27.63 -5.98
N VAL A 434 -5.92 27.91 -6.87
CA VAL A 434 -5.17 26.89 -7.61
C VAL A 434 -4.22 26.17 -6.65
N GLN A 435 -4.35 24.85 -6.55
CA GLN A 435 -3.48 23.98 -5.75
C GLN A 435 -2.31 23.51 -6.62
N THR A 436 -1.09 23.87 -6.21
CA THR A 436 0.14 23.51 -6.94
C THR A 436 1.18 22.81 -6.05
N GLU A 437 0.92 22.72 -4.75
CA GLU A 437 1.83 22.20 -3.75
C GLU A 437 1.35 20.84 -3.23
N GLY A 438 2.29 20.02 -2.72
CA GLY A 438 2.01 18.71 -2.15
C GLY A 438 1.16 17.85 -3.09
N ASP A 439 0.14 17.21 -2.54
CA ASP A 439 -0.75 16.31 -3.28
C ASP A 439 -1.97 17.04 -3.87
N ALA A 440 -1.99 18.38 -3.81
CA ALA A 440 -3.10 19.26 -4.23
C ALA A 440 -4.46 18.98 -3.57
N TRP A 441 -4.47 18.23 -2.47
CA TRP A 441 -5.66 17.87 -1.72
C TRP A 441 -5.62 18.46 -0.32
N ASN A 442 -6.53 19.37 0.03
CA ASN A 442 -6.71 19.90 1.40
C ASN A 442 -5.42 20.33 2.16
N GLY A 443 -4.34 20.71 1.45
CA GLY A 443 -3.04 21.06 2.03
C GLY A 443 -2.15 19.86 2.40
N GLU A 444 -2.48 18.68 1.92
CA GLU A 444 -1.75 17.43 2.16
C GLU A 444 -0.45 17.33 1.36
N ASP A 445 0.51 16.65 1.97
CA ASP A 445 1.78 16.26 1.36
C ASP A 445 2.15 14.86 1.88
N HIS A 446 1.59 13.82 1.27
CA HIS A 446 1.76 12.42 1.69
C HIS A 446 2.51 11.57 0.67
N SER A 447 2.70 12.06 -0.56
CA SER A 447 3.37 11.28 -1.60
C SER A 447 4.80 10.89 -1.20
N VAL A 448 5.11 9.59 -1.17
CA VAL A 448 6.47 9.09 -0.90
C VAL A 448 7.41 9.21 -2.09
N VAL A 449 6.93 9.74 -3.21
CA VAL A 449 7.68 9.94 -4.44
C VAL A 449 7.58 11.36 -4.94
N THR A 450 8.50 11.71 -5.82
CA THR A 450 8.43 12.88 -6.69
C THR A 450 8.90 12.48 -8.08
N ALA A 451 8.49 13.22 -9.11
CA ALA A 451 8.97 13.02 -10.48
C ALA A 451 9.56 14.31 -11.05
N ASP A 452 10.66 14.18 -11.79
CA ASP A 452 11.24 15.28 -12.54
C ASP A 452 10.49 15.54 -13.86
N ASP A 453 10.92 16.55 -14.63
CA ASP A 453 10.29 16.92 -15.91
C ASP A 453 10.39 15.82 -16.98
N ALA A 454 11.33 14.90 -16.84
CA ALA A 454 11.48 13.74 -17.72
C ALA A 454 10.59 12.56 -17.26
N GLY A 455 9.88 12.69 -16.13
CA GLY A 455 9.08 11.63 -15.52
C GLY A 455 9.91 10.59 -14.77
N ALA A 456 11.17 10.89 -14.43
CA ALA A 456 11.98 10.01 -13.60
C ALA A 456 11.53 10.13 -12.13
N VAL A 457 11.10 9.00 -11.56
CA VAL A 457 10.56 8.93 -10.20
C VAL A 457 11.68 8.71 -9.19
N ALA A 458 11.65 9.45 -8.08
CA ALA A 458 12.56 9.31 -6.96
C ALA A 458 11.79 9.19 -5.63
N LEU A 459 12.34 8.41 -4.70
CA LEU A 459 11.78 8.23 -3.35
C LEU A 459 12.12 9.45 -2.47
N ARG A 460 11.16 9.88 -1.64
CA ARG A 460 11.33 10.99 -0.68
C ARG A 460 11.76 10.52 0.71
N LEU A 461 11.44 9.28 1.08
CA LEU A 461 11.93 8.63 2.30
C LEU A 461 13.22 7.84 2.04
N ASP A 462 13.87 7.38 3.11
CA ASP A 462 14.98 6.42 2.99
C ASP A 462 14.50 5.18 2.23
N GLN A 463 15.19 4.81 1.15
CA GLN A 463 14.88 3.62 0.36
C GLN A 463 14.79 2.37 1.24
N ARG A 464 15.57 2.28 2.33
CA ARG A 464 15.53 1.13 3.25
C ARG A 464 14.17 0.94 3.94
N VAL A 465 13.37 2.00 4.08
CA VAL A 465 12.03 1.91 4.65
C VAL A 465 11.02 1.44 3.60
N LEU A 466 11.20 1.81 2.34
CA LEU A 466 10.23 1.57 1.26
C LEU A 466 10.53 0.32 0.42
N ASP A 467 11.79 -0.07 0.33
CA ASP A 467 12.31 -1.26 -0.35
C ASP A 467 12.77 -2.26 0.71
N ARG A 468 11.82 -3.04 1.23
CA ARG A 468 12.01 -3.92 2.40
C ARG A 468 12.09 -5.38 1.98
N LEU A 469 12.88 -6.19 2.68
CA LEU A 469 12.77 -7.64 2.53
C LEU A 469 11.41 -8.06 3.11
N TYR A 470 10.64 -8.88 2.38
CA TYR A 470 9.39 -9.45 2.91
C TYR A 470 9.07 -10.79 2.23
N PRO A 471 8.35 -11.71 2.91
CA PRO A 471 7.91 -12.96 2.33
C PRO A 471 6.74 -12.73 1.37
N ALA A 472 7.03 -12.59 0.08
CA ALA A 472 6.02 -12.30 -0.94
C ALA A 472 5.06 -13.48 -1.16
N ALA A 473 5.56 -14.71 -1.12
CA ALA A 473 4.75 -15.93 -1.15
C ALA A 473 5.46 -17.08 -0.40
N VAL A 474 4.85 -17.68 0.61
CA VAL A 474 5.44 -18.76 1.42
C VAL A 474 4.80 -20.10 1.08
N ASN A 475 5.62 -21.12 0.76
CA ASN A 475 5.13 -22.47 0.55
C ASN A 475 4.78 -23.15 1.88
N GLY A 476 3.53 -22.96 2.31
CA GLY A 476 2.99 -23.42 3.59
C GLY A 476 2.59 -22.23 4.44
N ASP A 477 3.05 -22.17 5.70
CA ASP A 477 2.57 -21.21 6.71
C ASP A 477 3.74 -20.50 7.38
N THR A 478 3.68 -19.17 7.45
CA THR A 478 4.69 -18.34 8.12
C THR A 478 4.57 -18.49 9.63
N LEU A 479 5.61 -19.05 10.26
CA LEU A 479 5.66 -19.22 11.71
C LEU A 479 6.28 -18.01 12.41
N ALA A 480 7.24 -17.37 11.75
CA ALA A 480 7.83 -16.12 12.20
C ALA A 480 8.55 -15.42 11.06
N PHE A 481 8.44 -14.10 11.02
CA PHE A 481 9.22 -13.24 10.14
C PHE A 481 9.72 -12.03 10.93
N ALA A 482 10.89 -11.50 10.58
CA ALA A 482 11.33 -10.17 10.99
C ALA A 482 12.38 -9.62 10.03
N PHE A 483 12.42 -8.29 9.90
CA PHE A 483 13.39 -7.59 9.07
C PHE A 483 14.03 -6.39 9.80
N GLU A 484 15.35 -6.36 9.81
CA GLU A 484 16.17 -5.22 10.19
C GLU A 484 16.56 -4.43 8.94
N ASP A 485 15.92 -3.29 8.75
CA ASP A 485 16.12 -2.41 7.59
C ASP A 485 17.33 -1.48 7.73
N LEU A 486 17.85 -1.24 8.94
CA LEU A 486 18.79 -0.17 9.27
C LEU A 486 18.43 1.18 8.64
N ALA A 487 17.15 1.47 8.55
CA ALA A 487 16.65 2.74 8.05
C ALA A 487 17.11 3.90 8.94
N ARG A 488 17.14 5.09 8.34
CA ARG A 488 17.63 6.30 8.98
C ARG A 488 16.49 7.23 9.37
N SER A 489 16.80 8.10 10.32
CA SER A 489 15.83 9.05 10.90
C SER A 489 15.38 10.18 9.98
N GLY A 490 16.06 10.41 8.85
CA GLY A 490 15.81 11.56 7.98
C GLY A 490 15.37 11.16 6.57
N TYR A 491 14.80 12.14 5.86
CA TYR A 491 14.38 12.02 4.47
C TYR A 491 15.53 11.65 3.53
N GLY A 492 15.23 10.95 2.43
CA GLY A 492 16.21 10.51 1.44
C GLY A 492 17.41 9.72 1.99
N GLY A 493 17.28 9.07 3.15
CA GLY A 493 18.39 8.36 3.80
C GLY A 493 19.38 9.27 4.53
N THR A 494 18.97 10.46 4.94
CA THR A 494 19.75 11.33 5.83
C THR A 494 19.54 10.95 7.31
N GLY A 495 20.28 11.58 8.22
CA GLY A 495 20.12 11.36 9.66
C GLY A 495 20.80 10.09 10.20
N ARG A 496 20.33 9.62 11.36
CA ARG A 496 20.98 8.55 12.14
C ARG A 496 20.38 7.18 11.78
N GLN A 497 21.25 6.22 11.48
CA GLN A 497 20.91 4.80 11.40
C GLN A 497 20.72 4.20 12.79
N GLN A 498 19.71 3.35 12.98
CA GLN A 498 19.47 2.70 14.28
C GLN A 498 18.93 1.27 14.12
N PRO A 499 19.58 0.24 14.66
CA PRO A 499 19.01 -1.11 14.70
C PRO A 499 17.86 -1.18 15.72
N TRP A 500 16.80 -1.91 15.37
CA TRP A 500 15.66 -2.22 16.23
C TRP A 500 15.50 -3.73 16.47
N LEU A 501 15.98 -4.57 15.57
CA LEU A 501 16.03 -6.03 15.71
C LEU A 501 17.47 -6.45 16.04
N THR A 502 17.69 -6.91 17.27
CA THR A 502 19.02 -7.22 17.79
C THR A 502 19.14 -8.69 18.14
N VAL A 503 20.12 -9.38 17.56
CA VAL A 503 20.44 -10.78 17.86
C VAL A 503 20.97 -10.89 19.30
N PRO A 504 20.47 -11.82 20.13
CA PRO A 504 20.92 -11.96 21.51
C PRO A 504 22.36 -12.47 21.59
N SER A 505 23.06 -12.15 22.68
CA SER A 505 24.44 -12.60 22.93
C SER A 505 24.58 -14.13 23.08
N SER A 506 23.47 -14.85 23.30
CA SER A 506 23.40 -16.31 23.26
C SER A 506 23.54 -16.88 21.85
N MET A 507 23.49 -16.03 20.83
CA MET A 507 23.62 -16.36 19.42
C MET A 507 24.81 -15.61 18.78
N PRO A 508 26.06 -15.87 19.22
CA PRO A 508 27.22 -15.10 18.81
C PRO A 508 27.60 -15.27 17.34
N ALA A 509 27.36 -16.44 16.73
CA ALA A 509 27.70 -16.65 15.33
C ALA A 509 26.75 -15.88 14.41
N VAL A 510 25.46 -15.89 14.72
CA VAL A 510 24.46 -15.09 13.98
C VAL A 510 24.67 -13.61 14.24
N ALA A 511 24.93 -13.20 15.49
CA ALA A 511 25.19 -11.79 15.83
C ALA A 511 26.38 -11.22 15.05
N ALA A 512 27.50 -11.94 14.99
CA ALA A 512 28.67 -11.53 14.22
C ALA A 512 28.41 -11.49 12.70
N LEU A 513 27.52 -12.34 12.19
CA LEU A 513 27.19 -12.36 10.76
C LEU A 513 26.40 -11.12 10.32
N VAL A 514 25.51 -10.61 11.18
CA VAL A 514 24.57 -9.52 10.84
C VAL A 514 24.91 -8.18 11.49
N GLU A 515 25.99 -8.11 12.26
CA GLU A 515 26.41 -6.87 12.93
C GLU A 515 26.53 -5.70 11.93
N GLY A 516 25.74 -4.64 12.18
CA GLY A 516 25.72 -3.44 11.34
C GLY A 516 25.18 -3.65 9.91
N ARG A 517 24.52 -4.79 9.63
CA ARG A 517 23.98 -5.16 8.31
C ARG A 517 22.47 -5.23 8.33
N GLN A 518 21.85 -5.00 7.18
CA GLN A 518 20.43 -5.31 6.99
C GLN A 518 20.29 -6.83 6.95
N TYR A 519 19.24 -7.36 7.57
CA TYR A 519 18.96 -8.79 7.51
C TYR A 519 17.50 -9.06 7.81
N GLY A 520 16.99 -10.20 7.34
CA GLY A 520 15.72 -10.72 7.83
C GLY A 520 15.78 -12.21 8.06
N VAL A 521 14.81 -12.68 8.84
CA VAL A 521 14.67 -14.07 9.25
C VAL A 521 13.26 -14.51 8.89
N LEU A 522 13.13 -15.61 8.18
CA LEU A 522 11.87 -16.30 7.93
C LEU A 522 11.96 -17.71 8.52
N VAL A 523 10.92 -18.11 9.25
CA VAL A 523 10.65 -19.48 9.64
C VAL A 523 9.27 -19.84 9.14
N TRP A 524 9.14 -20.98 8.47
CA TRP A 524 7.86 -21.41 7.93
C TRP A 524 7.68 -22.92 8.08
N ARG A 525 6.42 -23.33 8.17
CA ARG A 525 6.01 -24.71 8.01
C ARG A 525 5.82 -24.98 6.53
N GLY A 526 6.38 -26.08 6.05
CA GLY A 526 6.37 -26.45 4.64
C GLY A 526 5.01 -26.92 4.14
N SER A 527 4.94 -27.22 2.84
CA SER A 527 3.74 -27.81 2.22
C SER A 527 4.12 -28.80 1.12
N ALA A 528 3.19 -29.69 0.76
CA ALA A 528 3.43 -30.72 -0.26
C ALA A 528 3.20 -30.23 -1.72
N THR A 529 3.02 -28.93 -1.96
CA THR A 529 2.66 -28.39 -3.30
C THR A 529 3.85 -28.37 -4.27
N GLY A 530 5.08 -28.34 -3.75
CA GLY A 530 6.32 -28.27 -4.53
C GLY A 530 6.65 -26.87 -5.08
N ALA A 531 5.84 -25.85 -4.77
CA ALA A 531 6.13 -24.47 -5.12
C ALA A 531 7.24 -23.88 -4.22
N PRO A 532 8.06 -22.92 -4.71
CA PRO A 532 9.06 -22.27 -3.88
C PRO A 532 8.43 -21.21 -2.96
N THR A 533 9.08 -21.00 -1.81
CA THR A 533 8.93 -19.79 -1.00
C THR A 533 9.71 -18.65 -1.64
N ASP A 534 9.05 -17.53 -1.91
CA ASP A 534 9.58 -16.31 -2.52
C ASP A 534 9.66 -15.18 -1.49
N LEU A 535 10.85 -14.57 -1.35
CA LEU A 535 11.05 -13.32 -0.61
C LEU A 535 11.51 -12.23 -1.59
N HIS A 536 10.88 -11.05 -1.55
CA HIS A 536 11.41 -9.88 -2.26
C HIS A 536 12.77 -9.50 -1.67
N LEU A 537 13.79 -9.34 -2.50
CA LEU A 537 15.10 -8.83 -2.12
C LEU A 537 15.18 -7.34 -2.45
N PRO A 538 15.35 -6.47 -1.44
CA PRO A 538 15.61 -5.06 -1.69
C PRO A 538 16.80 -4.87 -2.61
N ARG A 539 16.86 -3.75 -3.31
CA ARG A 539 17.99 -3.40 -4.18
C ARG A 539 19.32 -3.40 -3.43
N SER A 540 19.31 -3.15 -2.13
CA SER A 540 20.50 -3.26 -1.29
C SER A 540 21.02 -4.70 -1.12
N PHE A 541 20.18 -5.71 -1.37
CA PHE A 541 20.47 -7.13 -1.38
C PHE A 541 20.74 -7.62 -2.82
N ALA A 542 21.70 -6.98 -3.51
CA ALA A 542 22.14 -7.48 -4.81
C ALA A 542 22.55 -8.97 -4.69
N PRO A 543 22.20 -9.85 -5.66
CA PRO A 543 22.44 -11.29 -5.53
C PRO A 543 23.87 -11.66 -5.15
N ALA A 544 24.86 -11.01 -5.77
CA ALA A 544 26.29 -11.25 -5.50
C ALA A 544 26.73 -10.83 -4.07
N GLY A 545 26.04 -9.86 -3.46
CA GLY A 545 26.32 -9.36 -2.12
C GLY A 545 25.41 -9.94 -1.03
N THR A 546 24.54 -10.88 -1.37
CA THR A 546 23.57 -11.45 -0.42
C THR A 546 24.06 -12.77 0.14
N THR A 547 23.99 -12.90 1.47
CA THR A 547 24.25 -14.16 2.18
C THR A 547 22.94 -14.76 2.63
N VAL A 548 22.75 -16.06 2.39
CA VAL A 548 21.64 -16.84 2.94
C VAL A 548 22.19 -17.95 3.81
N VAL A 549 21.66 -18.09 5.03
CA VAL A 549 21.90 -19.20 5.94
C VAL A 549 20.56 -19.87 6.23
N SER A 550 20.37 -21.07 5.70
CA SER A 550 19.13 -21.82 5.75
C SER A 550 19.39 -23.31 6.01
N ASP A 551 18.38 -24.06 6.44
CA ASP A 551 18.40 -25.52 6.42
C ASP A 551 18.53 -26.08 4.98
N LEU A 552 18.22 -25.29 3.95
CA LEU A 552 18.39 -25.65 2.54
C LEU A 552 19.82 -25.43 2.00
N GLY A 553 20.61 -24.61 2.69
CA GLY A 553 21.96 -24.24 2.26
C GLY A 553 22.49 -23.00 2.97
N ALA A 554 23.81 -22.85 2.99
CA ALA A 554 24.46 -21.65 3.50
C ALA A 554 25.52 -21.16 2.52
N LEU A 555 25.32 -19.96 1.96
CA LEU A 555 26.13 -19.41 0.89
C LEU A 555 26.13 -17.88 0.87
N THR A 556 27.18 -17.31 0.29
CA THR A 556 27.28 -15.89 -0.06
C THR A 556 27.37 -15.79 -1.57
N GLY A 557 26.58 -14.90 -2.16
CA GLY A 557 26.42 -14.80 -3.61
C GLY A 557 25.37 -15.79 -4.10
N LEU A 558 24.16 -15.32 -4.36
CA LEU A 558 23.04 -16.16 -4.75
C LEU A 558 23.16 -16.63 -6.22
N PRO A 559 23.11 -17.94 -6.48
CA PRO A 559 23.12 -18.46 -7.85
C PRO A 559 21.75 -18.23 -8.52
N ALA A 560 21.71 -18.37 -9.85
CA ALA A 560 20.46 -18.32 -10.62
C ALA A 560 19.67 -19.64 -10.62
N SER A 561 20.20 -20.70 -10.01
CA SER A 561 19.59 -22.05 -9.98
C SER A 561 19.88 -22.77 -8.67
N GLY A 562 19.13 -23.83 -8.38
CA GLY A 562 19.25 -24.62 -7.14
C GLY A 562 18.15 -24.30 -6.11
N ALA A 563 18.28 -24.91 -4.93
CA ALA A 563 17.31 -24.81 -3.84
C ALA A 563 17.26 -23.41 -3.20
N VAL A 564 18.38 -22.68 -3.23
CA VAL A 564 18.49 -21.30 -2.77
C VAL A 564 19.01 -20.48 -3.95
N ARG A 565 18.16 -19.65 -4.56
CA ARG A 565 18.49 -18.94 -5.80
C ARG A 565 17.87 -17.55 -5.86
N ALA A 566 18.50 -16.64 -6.61
CA ALA A 566 17.92 -15.35 -6.94
C ALA A 566 17.36 -15.36 -8.36
N THR A 567 16.19 -14.74 -8.56
CA THR A 567 15.58 -14.51 -9.88
C THR A 567 15.08 -13.08 -9.95
N LEU A 568 14.90 -12.53 -11.15
CA LEU A 568 14.23 -11.24 -11.29
C LEU A 568 12.77 -11.34 -10.85
N GLU A 569 12.31 -10.30 -10.17
CA GLU A 569 10.91 -10.11 -9.88
C GLU A 569 10.11 -9.97 -11.20
N PRO A 570 8.96 -10.67 -11.36
CA PRO A 570 8.12 -10.50 -12.53
C PRO A 570 7.79 -9.02 -12.75
N GLY A 571 8.00 -8.52 -13.96
CA GLY A 571 7.71 -7.13 -14.35
C GLY A 571 8.75 -6.10 -13.91
N SER A 572 9.78 -6.53 -13.17
CA SER A 572 10.87 -5.65 -12.77
C SER A 572 12.04 -5.68 -13.76
N SER A 573 12.71 -4.55 -13.91
CA SER A 573 14.00 -4.45 -14.59
C SER A 573 15.20 -4.65 -13.65
N SER A 574 15.00 -4.56 -12.32
CA SER A 574 16.11 -4.53 -11.35
C SER A 574 15.87 -5.21 -10.01
N ALA A 575 14.61 -5.32 -9.55
CA ALA A 575 14.26 -5.98 -8.31
C ALA A 575 14.40 -7.50 -8.47
N HIS A 576 14.88 -8.15 -7.41
CA HIS A 576 15.11 -9.58 -7.38
C HIS A 576 14.25 -10.21 -6.29
N ARG A 577 13.93 -11.49 -6.46
CA ARG A 577 13.41 -12.33 -5.39
C ARG A 577 14.37 -13.45 -5.07
N LEU A 578 14.44 -13.81 -3.81
CA LEU A 578 15.03 -15.04 -3.32
C LEU A 578 13.97 -16.15 -3.39
N GLN A 579 14.29 -17.25 -4.06
CA GLN A 579 13.47 -18.45 -4.07
C GLN A 579 14.12 -19.55 -3.23
N LEU A 580 13.34 -20.11 -2.31
CA LEU A 580 13.71 -21.21 -1.41
C LEU A 580 12.84 -22.43 -1.76
N ALA A 581 13.47 -23.48 -2.28
CA ALA A 581 12.81 -24.68 -2.78
C ALA A 581 13.32 -25.93 -2.05
N PRO A 582 12.72 -26.30 -0.91
CA PRO A 582 13.02 -27.55 -0.22
C PRO A 582 12.79 -28.78 -1.12
N ALA A 583 13.68 -29.77 -1.04
CA ALA A 583 13.52 -31.03 -1.73
C ALA A 583 12.66 -31.98 -0.88
N GLY A 584 11.51 -32.41 -1.40
CA GLY A 584 10.60 -33.32 -0.68
C GLY A 584 9.89 -32.66 0.50
N ASP A 585 9.43 -31.42 0.30
CA ASP A 585 8.74 -30.62 1.31
C ASP A 585 7.45 -31.30 1.83
N SER A 586 7.07 -30.99 3.07
CA SER A 586 5.89 -31.57 3.72
C SER A 586 5.30 -30.64 4.78
N PRO A 587 4.00 -30.79 5.11
CA PRO A 587 3.36 -30.06 6.21
C PRO A 587 4.00 -30.26 7.60
N ALA A 588 4.81 -31.30 7.80
CA ALA A 588 5.52 -31.53 9.07
C ALA A 588 6.89 -30.83 9.12
N ALA A 589 7.42 -30.40 7.97
CA ALA A 589 8.74 -29.79 7.88
C ALA A 589 8.69 -28.34 8.39
N VAL A 590 9.69 -27.97 9.19
CA VAL A 590 9.93 -26.58 9.59
C VAL A 590 11.25 -26.14 8.98
N HIS A 591 11.18 -25.08 8.18
CA HIS A 591 12.31 -24.51 7.47
C HIS A 591 12.66 -23.14 8.04
N PHE A 592 13.91 -22.72 7.85
CA PHE A 592 14.35 -21.38 8.22
C PHE A 592 15.29 -20.78 7.19
N ALA A 593 15.30 -19.45 7.10
CA ALA A 593 16.27 -18.70 6.32
C ALA A 593 16.60 -17.36 7.01
N LEU A 594 17.88 -17.14 7.27
CA LEU A 594 18.45 -15.83 7.53
C LEU A 594 19.00 -15.28 6.21
N VAL A 595 18.53 -14.10 5.80
CA VAL A 595 18.99 -13.39 4.60
C VAL A 595 19.70 -12.12 5.04
N ALA A 596 20.98 -11.97 4.75
CA ALA A 596 21.79 -10.84 5.20
C ALA A 596 22.45 -10.11 4.03
N ASN A 597 22.41 -8.77 4.09
CA ASN A 597 23.14 -7.91 3.18
C ASN A 597 24.61 -7.89 3.57
N THR A 598 25.42 -8.58 2.79
CA THR A 598 26.87 -8.73 2.98
C THR A 598 27.67 -8.08 1.87
N ALA A 599 27.06 -7.16 1.11
CA ALA A 599 27.70 -6.45 0.01
C ALA A 599 28.87 -5.57 0.49
N ALA A 600 28.84 -5.17 1.77
CA ALA A 600 29.89 -4.41 2.43
C ALA A 600 30.47 -5.15 3.65
N GLY A 601 31.71 -4.80 4.00
CA GLY A 601 32.45 -5.38 5.12
C GLY A 601 33.31 -6.59 4.73
N ALA A 602 33.81 -7.30 5.73
CA ALA A 602 34.64 -8.48 5.50
C ALA A 602 33.82 -9.62 4.85
N PRO A 603 34.40 -10.34 3.86
CA PRO A 603 33.77 -11.52 3.29
C PRO A 603 33.41 -12.55 4.36
N VAL A 604 32.24 -13.16 4.23
CA VAL A 604 31.80 -14.22 5.15
C VAL A 604 32.51 -15.51 4.78
N THR A 605 33.18 -16.11 5.76
CA THR A 605 33.90 -17.38 5.57
C THR A 605 32.95 -18.58 5.65
N PRO A 606 33.29 -19.71 5.01
CA PRO A 606 32.52 -20.96 5.16
C PRO A 606 32.36 -21.42 6.62
N ALA A 607 33.36 -21.16 7.47
CA ALA A 607 33.29 -21.48 8.90
C ALA A 607 32.24 -20.62 9.63
N GLN A 608 32.16 -19.31 9.33
CA GLN A 608 31.13 -18.44 9.87
C GLN A 608 29.73 -18.85 9.41
N LEU A 609 29.57 -19.21 8.13
CA LEU A 609 28.30 -19.73 7.59
C LEU A 609 27.87 -21.02 8.30
N ALA A 610 28.79 -21.97 8.49
CA ALA A 610 28.52 -23.22 9.18
C ALA A 610 28.14 -23.00 10.67
N ALA A 611 28.84 -22.11 11.36
CA ALA A 611 28.56 -21.77 12.76
C ALA A 611 27.18 -21.11 12.90
N ALA A 612 26.86 -20.12 12.06
CA ALA A 612 25.55 -19.45 12.05
C ALA A 612 24.43 -20.44 11.72
N ARG A 613 24.64 -21.38 10.78
CA ARG A 613 23.64 -22.40 10.43
C ARG A 613 23.35 -23.34 11.60
N ALA A 614 24.38 -23.81 12.30
CA ALA A 614 24.20 -24.68 13.46
C ALA A 614 23.42 -23.97 14.57
N GLU A 615 23.72 -22.70 14.80
CA GLU A 615 23.06 -21.87 15.80
C GLU A 615 21.59 -21.59 15.46
N LEU A 616 21.28 -21.23 14.20
CA LEU A 616 19.91 -21.06 13.71
C LEU A 616 19.11 -22.36 13.74
N SER A 617 19.72 -23.50 13.41
CA SER A 617 19.05 -24.81 13.47
C SER A 617 18.66 -25.15 14.91
N ALA A 618 19.57 -24.92 15.86
CA ALA A 618 19.30 -25.12 17.27
C ALA A 618 18.26 -24.12 17.81
N TRP A 619 18.29 -22.86 17.36
CA TRP A 619 17.29 -21.85 17.71
C TRP A 619 15.91 -22.24 17.18
N THR A 620 15.80 -22.60 15.91
CA THR A 620 14.54 -23.02 15.27
C THR A 620 13.94 -24.21 16.02
N SER A 621 14.74 -25.24 16.31
CA SER A 621 14.28 -26.44 17.02
C SER A 621 13.80 -26.17 18.46
N ARG A 622 14.27 -25.10 19.11
CA ARG A 622 13.83 -24.70 20.46
C ARG A 622 12.49 -23.96 20.44
N HIS A 623 12.22 -23.20 19.39
CA HIS A 623 11.05 -22.32 19.29
C HIS A 623 9.90 -22.94 18.50
N PHE A 624 10.19 -23.83 17.56
CA PHE A 624 9.23 -24.42 16.65
C PHE A 624 9.43 -25.93 16.65
N SER A 625 8.44 -26.67 17.15
CA SER A 625 8.45 -28.13 17.09
C SER A 625 8.15 -28.60 15.66
N ALA A 626 8.86 -29.64 15.21
CA ALA A 626 8.40 -30.42 14.07
C ALA A 626 7.04 -31.05 14.42
N GLY A 627 6.12 -31.01 13.46
CA GLY A 627 4.76 -31.53 13.61
C GLY A 627 4.67 -33.04 13.61
#